data_AF-A0A1W6KB67-F1
#
_entry.id   AF-A0A1W6KB67-F1
#
_cell.length_a   1.000
_cell.length_b   1.000
_cell.length_c   1.000
_cell.angle_alpha   90.00
_cell.angle_beta   90.00
_cell.angle_gamma   90.00
#
_symmetry.space_group_name_H-M   'P 1'
#
loop_
_entity.id
_entity.type
_entity.pdbx_description
1 polymer ?
#
loop_
_entity_poly.entity_id
_entity_poly.type
_entity_poly.pdbx_seq_one_letter_code
_entity_poly.pdbx_strand_id
1 'polypeptide(L)'
;MNANQFLKAVSQLQGWREFTFLMALAERSFPNYALFADAVGLKTGAKMRQLLDLGWEMLQKDVSEAAIPQFLAKLESLSPDVNAYDAYGVYPAFDFCQLLEQALLNRLNPGKHRATDASQMATATVMNFVELSEGEDLEEDELVRLLDQHPLMKEDKVFQRDLILALKRQRTPTSQFVERIHGDAANDGVSNLGISLSD
;
A
#
# COMPACT_ATOMS: atom_id res chain seq x y z
N MET A 1 7.66 18.37 8.08
CA MET A 1 8.43 17.19 8.57
C MET A 1 9.50 16.93 7.53
N ASN A 2 10.79 16.95 7.89
CA ASN A 2 11.87 16.60 6.95
C ASN A 2 12.02 15.07 6.82
N ALA A 3 12.83 14.58 5.88
CA ALA A 3 12.98 13.14 5.60
C ALA A 3 13.42 12.32 6.84
N ASN A 4 14.40 12.82 7.61
CA ASN A 4 14.86 12.15 8.83
C ASN A 4 13.77 12.07 9.90
N GLN A 5 12.96 13.13 10.04
CA GLN A 5 11.81 13.13 10.95
C GLN A 5 10.69 12.20 10.47
N PHE A 6 10.51 12.05 9.15
CA PHE A 6 9.56 11.11 8.57
C PHE A 6 9.96 9.67 8.88
N LEU A 7 11.18 9.25 8.54
CA LEU A 7 11.66 7.89 8.83
C LEU A 7 11.60 7.57 10.33
N LYS A 8 11.99 8.53 11.18
CA LYS A 8 11.87 8.37 12.63
C LYS A 8 10.41 8.26 13.10
N ALA A 9 9.48 8.95 12.44
CA ALA A 9 8.06 8.86 12.78
C ALA A 9 7.47 7.51 12.33
N VAL A 10 7.84 7.04 11.14
CA VAL A 10 7.48 5.70 10.64
C VAL A 10 7.97 4.63 11.61
N SER A 11 9.24 4.70 12.03
CA SER A 11 9.86 3.71 12.92
C SER A 11 9.31 3.67 14.36
N GLN A 12 8.43 4.63 14.70
CA GLN A 12 7.77 4.73 16.00
C GLN A 12 6.29 4.32 15.95
N LEU A 13 5.77 3.97 14.77
CA LEU A 13 4.41 3.45 14.65
C LEU A 13 4.33 2.10 15.35
N GLN A 14 3.23 1.89 16.07
CA GLN A 14 2.95 0.65 16.78
C GLN A 14 1.45 0.45 16.97
N GLY A 15 1.04 -0.79 17.19
CA GLY A 15 -0.36 -1.16 17.43
C GLY A 15 -1.27 -0.70 16.29
N TRP A 16 -2.45 -0.18 16.63
CA TRP A 16 -3.45 0.22 15.64
C TRP A 16 -2.94 1.28 14.65
N ARG A 17 -1.98 2.13 15.02
CA ARG A 17 -1.43 3.15 14.11
C ARG A 17 -0.56 2.53 13.04
N GLU A 18 0.27 1.55 13.39
CA GLU A 18 1.07 0.81 12.41
C GLU A 18 0.17 0.01 11.49
N PHE A 19 -0.79 -0.73 12.03
CA PHE A 19 -1.76 -1.47 11.20
C PHE A 19 -2.52 -0.55 10.24
N THR A 20 -3.00 0.61 10.71
CA THR A 20 -3.70 1.58 9.85
C THR A 20 -2.78 2.13 8.76
N PHE A 21 -1.51 2.38 9.07
CA PHE A 21 -0.54 2.83 8.08
C PHE A 21 -0.33 1.79 6.97
N LEU A 22 -0.11 0.53 7.34
CA LEU A 22 0.05 -0.58 6.39
C LEU A 22 -1.21 -0.78 5.52
N MET A 23 -2.39 -0.73 6.14
CA MET A 23 -3.68 -0.82 5.43
C MET A 23 -3.87 0.34 4.43
N ALA A 24 -3.50 1.56 4.80
CA ALA A 24 -3.62 2.71 3.92
C ALA A 24 -2.65 2.64 2.72
N LEU A 25 -1.43 2.12 2.90
CA LEU A 25 -0.52 1.85 1.78
C LEU A 25 -1.10 0.79 0.83
N ALA A 26 -1.64 -0.31 1.37
CA ALA A 26 -2.30 -1.34 0.57
C ALA A 26 -3.54 -0.79 -0.16
N GLU A 27 -4.36 0.01 0.52
CA GLU A 27 -5.54 0.66 -0.06
C GLU A 27 -5.18 1.53 -1.27
N ARG A 28 -4.14 2.37 -1.12
CA ARG A 28 -3.63 3.19 -2.21
C ARG A 28 -3.08 2.35 -3.37
N SER A 29 -2.53 1.17 -3.12
CA SER A 29 -1.98 0.31 -4.17
C SER A 29 -3.01 -0.62 -4.82
N PHE A 30 -4.22 -0.75 -4.26
CA PHE A 30 -5.23 -1.69 -4.73
C PHE A 30 -5.60 -1.57 -6.23
N PRO A 31 -5.73 -0.35 -6.82
CA PRO A 31 -6.09 -0.25 -8.24
C PRO A 31 -5.05 -0.90 -9.17
N ASN A 32 -3.78 -1.00 -8.75
CA ASN A 32 -2.74 -1.70 -9.52
C ASN A 32 -3.07 -3.19 -9.66
N TYR A 33 -3.44 -3.84 -8.55
CA TYR A 33 -3.84 -5.25 -8.55
C TYR A 33 -5.10 -5.46 -9.39
N ALA A 34 -6.09 -4.59 -9.21
CA ALA A 34 -7.36 -4.71 -9.91
C ALA A 34 -7.21 -4.53 -11.42
N LEU A 35 -6.40 -3.56 -11.88
CA LEU A 35 -6.11 -3.37 -13.29
C LEU A 35 -5.37 -4.59 -13.87
N PHE A 36 -4.34 -5.08 -13.18
CA PHE A 36 -3.63 -6.28 -13.61
C PHE A 36 -4.57 -7.48 -13.72
N ALA A 37 -5.38 -7.72 -12.69
CA ALA A 37 -6.32 -8.83 -12.67
C ALA A 37 -7.31 -8.76 -13.83
N ASP A 38 -7.85 -7.58 -14.11
CA ASP A 38 -8.74 -7.38 -15.27
C ASP A 38 -8.01 -7.59 -16.61
N ALA A 39 -6.83 -6.99 -16.78
CA ALA A 39 -6.04 -7.07 -18.00
C ALA A 39 -5.64 -8.50 -18.38
N VAL A 40 -5.37 -9.36 -17.39
CA VAL A 40 -5.04 -10.78 -17.62
C VAL A 40 -6.24 -11.73 -17.45
N GLY A 41 -7.46 -11.19 -17.30
CA GLY A 41 -8.70 -11.97 -17.20
C GLY A 41 -8.88 -12.75 -15.90
N LEU A 42 -8.14 -12.42 -14.85
CA LEU A 42 -8.32 -12.96 -13.50
C LEU A 42 -9.58 -12.36 -12.86
N LYS A 43 -10.56 -13.21 -12.57
CA LYS A 43 -11.79 -12.83 -11.84
C LYS A 43 -11.57 -12.73 -10.33
N THR A 44 -10.47 -12.11 -9.90
CA THR A 44 -10.00 -12.05 -8.51
C THR A 44 -10.13 -10.67 -7.87
N GLY A 45 -10.25 -9.60 -8.65
CA GLY A 45 -10.34 -8.21 -8.14
C GLY A 45 -11.37 -8.02 -7.02
N ALA A 46 -12.61 -8.50 -7.22
CA ALA A 46 -13.65 -8.42 -6.19
C ALA A 46 -13.34 -9.23 -4.92
N LYS A 47 -12.71 -10.41 -5.07
CA LYS A 47 -12.33 -11.25 -3.91
C LYS A 47 -11.22 -10.61 -3.09
N MET A 48 -10.30 -9.91 -3.77
CA MET A 48 -9.23 -9.16 -3.15
C MET A 48 -9.74 -7.90 -2.45
N ARG A 49 -10.65 -7.15 -3.10
CA ARG A 49 -11.35 -6.00 -2.49
C ARG A 49 -12.01 -6.39 -1.17
N GLN A 50 -12.77 -7.48 -1.16
CA GLN A 50 -13.39 -8.02 0.06
C GLN A 50 -12.37 -8.35 1.15
N LEU A 51 -11.19 -8.87 0.80
CA LEU A 51 -10.15 -9.19 1.78
C LEU A 51 -9.55 -7.91 2.39
N LEU A 52 -9.34 -6.89 1.57
CA LEU A 52 -8.85 -5.58 2.00
C LEU A 52 -9.90 -4.88 2.88
N ASP A 53 -11.18 -4.95 2.53
CA ASP A 53 -12.29 -4.42 3.33
C ASP A 53 -12.36 -5.09 4.71
N LEU A 54 -12.19 -6.42 4.77
CA LEU A 54 -12.09 -7.14 6.05
C LEU A 54 -10.94 -6.61 6.91
N GLY A 55 -9.79 -6.29 6.30
CA GLY A 55 -8.67 -5.65 7.01
C GLY A 55 -9.04 -4.30 7.63
N TRP A 56 -9.82 -3.47 6.92
CA TRP A 56 -10.33 -2.22 7.47
C TRP A 56 -11.35 -2.44 8.58
N GLU A 57 -12.25 -3.41 8.45
CA GLU A 57 -13.20 -3.77 9.50
C GLU A 57 -12.52 -4.19 10.81
N MET A 58 -11.35 -4.82 10.74
CA MET A 58 -10.55 -5.19 11.92
C MET A 58 -10.04 -4.00 12.74
N LEU A 59 -10.10 -2.77 12.24
CA LEU A 59 -9.82 -1.57 13.04
C LEU A 59 -10.98 -1.19 13.97
N GLN A 60 -12.19 -1.65 13.66
CA GLN A 60 -13.42 -1.28 14.36
C GLN A 60 -14.07 -2.46 15.10
N LYS A 61 -13.78 -3.68 14.67
CA LYS A 61 -14.35 -4.92 15.22
C LYS A 61 -13.26 -5.78 15.83
N ASP A 62 -13.59 -6.45 16.93
CA ASP A 62 -12.77 -7.51 17.48
C ASP A 62 -12.86 -8.74 16.58
N VAL A 63 -11.91 -8.86 15.65
CA VAL A 63 -11.73 -10.04 14.83
C VAL A 63 -10.76 -10.98 15.54
N SER A 64 -11.19 -12.24 15.72
CA SER A 64 -10.35 -13.26 16.34
C SER A 64 -9.04 -13.43 15.56
N GLU A 65 -7.90 -13.41 16.28
CA GLU A 65 -6.58 -13.67 15.70
C GLU A 65 -6.51 -15.03 14.99
N ALA A 66 -7.37 -15.99 15.38
CA ALA A 66 -7.48 -17.29 14.73
C ALA A 66 -7.97 -17.22 13.26
N ALA A 67 -8.58 -16.11 12.84
CA ALA A 67 -9.02 -15.91 11.46
C ALA A 67 -7.89 -15.44 10.53
N ILE A 68 -6.81 -14.85 11.08
CA ILE A 68 -5.75 -14.25 10.26
C ILE A 68 -4.99 -15.26 9.39
N PRO A 69 -4.67 -16.48 9.86
CA PRO A 69 -4.07 -17.50 9.00
C PRO A 69 -4.94 -17.83 7.77
N GLN A 70 -6.27 -17.81 7.91
CA GLN A 70 -7.18 -18.02 6.79
C GLN A 70 -7.15 -16.86 5.80
N PHE A 71 -7.03 -15.61 6.29
CA PHE A 71 -6.90 -14.43 5.46
C PHE A 71 -5.58 -14.42 4.69
N LEU A 72 -4.48 -14.83 5.33
CA LEU A 72 -3.18 -14.98 4.67
C LEU A 72 -3.20 -16.06 3.59
N ALA A 73 -3.79 -17.23 3.88
CA ALA A 73 -3.94 -18.28 2.86
C ALA A 73 -4.81 -17.81 1.67
N LYS A 74 -5.87 -17.04 1.94
CA LYS A 74 -6.68 -16.43 0.88
C LYS A 74 -5.85 -15.43 0.07
N LEU A 75 -5.08 -14.56 0.72
CA LEU A 75 -4.19 -13.61 0.06
C LEU A 75 -3.18 -14.32 -0.85
N GLU A 76 -2.50 -15.34 -0.34
CA GLU A 76 -1.52 -16.15 -1.09
C GLU A 76 -2.16 -16.74 -2.35
N SER A 77 -3.35 -17.35 -2.25
CA SER A 77 -4.07 -17.89 -3.41
C SER A 77 -4.51 -16.85 -4.45
N LEU A 78 -4.58 -15.58 -4.07
CA LEU A 78 -4.97 -14.47 -4.96
C LEU A 78 -3.74 -13.70 -5.48
N SER A 79 -2.56 -13.93 -4.90
CA SER A 79 -1.33 -13.26 -5.28
C SER A 79 -0.81 -13.82 -6.60
N PRO A 80 -0.41 -12.96 -7.56
CA PRO A 80 0.20 -13.45 -8.79
C PRO A 80 1.63 -13.92 -8.56
N ASP A 81 2.09 -14.87 -9.38
CA ASP A 81 3.51 -15.19 -9.55
C ASP A 81 4.07 -14.27 -10.64
N VAL A 82 5.06 -13.44 -10.29
CA VAL A 82 5.69 -12.49 -11.21
C VAL A 82 6.39 -13.17 -12.39
N ASN A 83 6.77 -14.44 -12.26
CA ASN A 83 7.42 -15.21 -13.34
C ASN A 83 6.41 -15.82 -14.33
N ALA A 84 5.11 -15.76 -14.01
CA ALA A 84 4.06 -16.35 -14.84
C ALA A 84 3.45 -15.36 -15.84
N TYR A 85 3.87 -14.09 -15.82
CA TYR A 85 3.31 -13.03 -16.67
C TYR A 85 4.41 -12.12 -17.22
N ASP A 86 4.32 -11.80 -18.50
CA ASP A 86 5.27 -10.88 -19.17
C ASP A 86 4.91 -9.40 -18.96
N ALA A 87 3.65 -9.11 -18.63
CA ALA A 87 3.17 -7.74 -18.46
C ALA A 87 3.69 -7.14 -17.15
N TYR A 88 4.27 -5.94 -17.23
CA TYR A 88 4.82 -5.23 -16.07
C TYR A 88 3.82 -5.08 -14.91
N GLY A 89 2.52 -4.96 -15.21
CA GLY A 89 1.46 -4.82 -14.20
C GLY A 89 1.46 -5.91 -13.12
N VAL A 90 2.11 -7.05 -13.35
CA VAL A 90 2.26 -8.11 -12.34
C VAL A 90 3.08 -7.65 -11.11
N TYR A 91 4.09 -6.80 -11.30
CA TYR A 91 4.95 -6.30 -10.22
C TYR A 91 4.19 -5.41 -9.23
N PRO A 92 3.50 -4.32 -9.64
CA PRO A 92 2.75 -3.50 -8.70
C PRO A 92 1.50 -4.23 -8.14
N ALA A 93 0.96 -5.23 -8.84
CA ALA A 93 -0.06 -6.12 -8.30
C ALA A 93 0.49 -7.01 -7.18
N PHE A 94 1.71 -7.54 -7.33
CA PHE A 94 2.40 -8.30 -6.30
C PHE A 94 2.80 -7.43 -5.10
N ASP A 95 3.32 -6.23 -5.34
CA ASP A 95 3.67 -5.28 -4.28
C ASP A 95 2.46 -4.92 -3.41
N PHE A 96 1.28 -4.72 -4.03
CA PHE A 96 0.03 -4.57 -3.30
C PHE A 96 -0.25 -5.76 -2.36
N CYS A 97 -0.09 -7.00 -2.84
CA CYS A 97 -0.28 -8.20 -2.02
C CYS A 97 0.70 -8.22 -0.84
N GLN A 98 1.96 -7.85 -1.06
CA GLN A 98 2.98 -7.78 -0.01
C GLN A 98 2.63 -6.74 1.07
N LEU A 99 2.13 -5.56 0.68
CA LEU A 99 1.67 -4.53 1.62
C LEU A 99 0.51 -5.03 2.49
N LEU A 100 -0.49 -5.67 1.88
CA LEU A 100 -1.62 -6.26 2.60
C LEU A 100 -1.17 -7.41 3.51
N GLU A 101 -0.22 -8.24 3.07
CA GLU A 101 0.37 -9.30 3.87
C GLU A 101 1.02 -8.74 5.13
N GLN A 102 1.80 -7.64 5.01
CA GLN A 102 2.41 -7.00 6.18
C GLN A 102 1.37 -6.50 7.17
N ALA A 103 0.24 -5.96 6.70
CA ALA A 103 -0.86 -5.54 7.58
C ALA A 103 -1.46 -6.75 8.34
N LEU A 104 -1.77 -7.84 7.64
CA LEU A 104 -2.30 -9.06 8.25
C LEU A 104 -1.31 -9.68 9.24
N LEU A 105 -0.04 -9.79 8.88
CA LEU A 105 1.01 -10.31 9.76
C LEU A 105 1.29 -9.40 10.97
N ASN A 106 1.03 -8.09 10.87
CA ASN A 106 1.10 -7.18 12.01
C ASN A 106 0.06 -7.55 13.09
N ARG A 107 -1.09 -8.13 12.70
CA ARG A 107 -2.11 -8.58 13.65
C ARG A 107 -1.71 -9.86 14.38
N LEU A 108 -1.03 -10.78 13.71
CA LEU A 108 -0.51 -12.01 14.34
C LEU A 108 0.75 -11.78 15.17
N ASN A 109 1.61 -10.86 14.72
CA ASN A 109 2.87 -10.56 15.39
C ASN A 109 3.10 -9.05 15.42
N PRO A 110 2.41 -8.33 16.33
CA PRO A 110 2.53 -6.88 16.46
C PRO A 110 3.87 -6.45 17.07
N GLY A 111 4.68 -7.37 17.60
CA GLY A 111 6.02 -7.08 18.10
C GLY A 111 7.07 -6.89 16.99
N LYS A 112 6.78 -7.36 15.76
CA LYS A 112 7.63 -7.10 14.60
C LYS A 112 7.19 -5.79 13.93
N HIS A 113 8.07 -4.79 13.99
CA HIS A 113 7.92 -3.54 13.24
C HIS A 113 7.97 -3.80 11.73
N ARG A 114 7.06 -3.20 10.97
CA ARG A 114 6.87 -3.41 9.52
C ARG A 114 6.71 -2.12 8.75
N ALA A 115 6.31 -1.02 9.41
CA ALA A 115 5.97 0.22 8.72
C ALA A 115 7.11 0.80 7.87
N THR A 116 8.37 0.66 8.31
CA THR A 116 9.52 1.22 7.60
C THR A 116 9.73 0.54 6.24
N ASP A 117 9.76 -0.79 6.24
CA ASP A 117 9.98 -1.58 5.03
C ASP A 117 8.78 -1.44 4.08
N ALA A 118 7.56 -1.41 4.60
CA ALA A 118 6.36 -1.19 3.80
C ALA A 118 6.31 0.21 3.16
N SER A 119 6.76 1.24 3.88
CA SER A 119 6.88 2.61 3.35
C SER A 119 7.89 2.66 2.19
N GLN A 120 9.03 1.99 2.34
CA GLN A 120 10.04 1.88 1.29
C GLN A 120 9.52 1.09 0.09
N MET A 121 8.83 -0.03 0.32
CA MET A 121 8.21 -0.83 -0.73
C MET A 121 7.19 -0.02 -1.54
N ALA A 122 6.27 0.68 -0.88
CA ALA A 122 5.29 1.53 -1.57
C ALA A 122 5.96 2.62 -2.43
N THR A 123 7.05 3.21 -1.93
CA THR A 123 7.85 4.22 -2.68
C THR A 123 8.59 3.57 -3.86
N ALA A 124 9.13 2.37 -3.67
CA ALA A 124 9.86 1.62 -4.68
C ALA A 124 8.94 1.21 -5.84
N THR A 125 7.68 0.85 -5.57
CA THR A 125 6.69 0.59 -6.63
C THR A 125 6.54 1.81 -7.56
N VAL A 126 6.45 3.02 -7.00
CA VAL A 126 6.36 4.27 -7.79
C VAL A 126 7.66 4.55 -8.54
N MET A 127 8.80 4.40 -7.86
CA MET A 127 10.13 4.60 -8.45
C MET A 127 10.36 3.69 -9.65
N ASN A 128 10.14 2.38 -9.48
CA ASN A 128 10.33 1.38 -10.53
C ASN A 128 9.42 1.64 -11.74
N PHE A 129 8.20 2.12 -11.50
CA PHE A 129 7.29 2.47 -12.59
C PHE A 129 7.77 3.70 -13.37
N VAL A 130 8.22 4.75 -12.68
CA VAL A 130 8.77 5.95 -13.32
C VAL A 130 10.06 5.63 -14.09
N GLU A 131 10.94 4.83 -13.50
CA GLU A 131 12.17 4.39 -14.16
C GLU A 131 11.87 3.60 -15.43
N LEU A 132 10.92 2.67 -15.39
CA LEU A 132 10.53 1.90 -16.57
C LEU A 132 9.85 2.76 -17.65
N SER A 133 8.99 3.70 -17.26
CA SER A 133 8.15 4.45 -18.20
C SER A 133 8.82 5.68 -18.81
N GLU A 134 9.76 6.29 -18.08
CA GLU A 134 10.37 7.58 -18.43
C GLU A 134 11.90 7.60 -18.28
N GLY A 135 12.51 6.53 -17.76
CA GLY A 135 13.92 6.49 -17.34
C GLY A 135 14.85 5.57 -18.13
N GLU A 136 14.36 4.80 -19.12
CA GLU A 136 15.14 3.74 -19.79
C GLU A 136 16.48 4.19 -20.39
N ASP A 137 16.54 5.43 -20.93
CA ASP A 137 17.72 5.99 -21.60
C ASP A 137 18.48 7.04 -20.74
N LEU A 138 18.10 7.23 -19.47
CA LEU A 138 18.70 8.25 -18.62
C LEU A 138 19.95 7.74 -17.91
N GLU A 139 20.97 8.59 -17.83
CA GLU A 139 22.10 8.37 -16.92
C GLU A 139 21.65 8.48 -15.45
N GLU A 140 22.41 7.90 -14.53
CA GLU A 140 22.03 7.81 -13.10
C GLU A 140 21.70 9.18 -12.49
N ASP A 141 22.45 10.23 -12.81
CA ASP A 141 22.20 11.57 -12.26
C ASP A 141 20.97 12.25 -12.87
N GLU A 142 20.60 11.91 -14.10
CA GLU A 142 19.37 12.35 -14.76
C GLU A 142 18.15 11.62 -14.18
N LEU A 143 18.25 10.31 -13.97
CA LEU A 143 17.21 9.51 -13.33
C LEU A 143 16.89 10.01 -11.91
N VAL A 144 17.92 10.33 -11.11
CA VAL A 144 17.74 10.93 -9.79
C VAL A 144 16.99 12.26 -9.88
N ARG A 145 17.35 13.13 -10.85
CA ARG A 145 16.65 14.41 -11.08
C ARG A 145 15.20 14.20 -11.50
N LEU A 146 14.92 13.20 -12.35
CA LEU A 146 13.57 12.81 -12.74
C LEU A 146 12.75 12.40 -11.51
N LEU A 147 13.24 11.42 -10.74
CA LEU A 147 12.55 10.90 -9.55
C LEU A 147 12.29 11.97 -8.48
N ASP A 148 13.22 12.92 -8.30
CA ASP A 148 13.03 14.02 -7.36
C ASP A 148 11.93 15.00 -7.79
N GLN A 149 11.72 15.15 -9.10
CA GLN A 149 10.76 16.10 -9.65
C GLN A 149 9.43 15.47 -10.06
N HIS A 150 9.38 14.15 -10.21
CA HIS A 150 8.23 13.43 -10.74
C HIS A 150 6.97 13.65 -9.89
N PRO A 151 5.80 13.97 -10.50
CA PRO A 151 4.55 14.19 -9.78
C PRO A 151 4.15 13.02 -8.87
N LEU A 152 4.17 11.78 -9.38
CA LEU A 152 3.81 10.59 -8.60
C LEU A 152 4.72 10.41 -7.36
N MET A 153 6.02 10.68 -7.50
CA MET A 153 6.96 10.60 -6.38
C MET A 153 6.69 11.67 -5.32
N LYS A 154 6.28 12.87 -5.74
CA LYS A 154 5.88 13.95 -4.82
C LYS A 154 4.57 13.62 -4.12
N GLU A 155 3.59 13.10 -4.85
CA GLU A 155 2.29 12.70 -4.32
C GLU A 155 2.41 11.56 -3.30
N ASP A 156 3.20 10.52 -3.59
CA ASP A 156 3.45 9.42 -2.65
C ASP A 156 4.13 9.94 -1.36
N LYS A 157 5.18 10.77 -1.50
CA LYS A 157 5.85 11.41 -0.35
C LYS A 157 4.87 12.24 0.49
N VAL A 158 3.97 13.00 -0.14
CA VAL A 158 2.97 13.81 0.55
C VAL A 158 1.93 12.93 1.25
N PHE A 159 1.40 11.92 0.56
CA PHE A 159 0.42 10.98 1.10
C PHE A 159 0.95 10.28 2.35
N GLN A 160 2.12 9.64 2.27
CA GLN A 160 2.69 8.92 3.41
C GLN A 160 2.98 9.85 4.59
N ARG A 161 3.48 11.06 4.32
CA ARG A 161 3.75 12.07 5.36
C ARG A 161 2.47 12.51 6.06
N ASP A 162 1.44 12.83 5.31
CA ASP A 162 0.19 13.38 5.84
C ASP A 162 -0.58 12.30 6.62
N LEU A 163 -0.54 11.05 6.14
CA LEU A 163 -1.03 9.88 6.86
C LEU A 163 -0.37 9.71 8.24
N ILE A 164 0.96 9.77 8.31
CA ILE A 164 1.68 9.66 9.59
C ILE A 164 1.33 10.82 10.52
N LEU A 165 1.25 12.04 10.00
CA LEU A 165 0.87 13.20 10.79
C LEU A 165 -0.54 13.05 11.37
N ALA A 166 -1.49 12.53 10.59
CA ALA A 166 -2.83 12.23 11.05
C ALA A 166 -2.83 11.16 12.15
N LEU A 167 -2.13 10.04 11.94
CA LEU A 167 -2.02 8.94 12.91
C LEU A 167 -1.40 9.40 14.24
N LYS A 168 -0.36 10.24 14.21
CA LYS A 168 0.29 10.77 15.41
C LYS A 168 -0.61 11.69 16.23
N ARG A 169 -1.47 12.46 15.58
CA ARG A 169 -2.40 13.39 16.24
C ARG A 169 -3.62 12.69 16.83
N GLN A 170 -4.02 11.58 16.23
CA GLN A 170 -5.20 10.84 16.66
C GLN A 170 -4.91 10.02 17.92
N ARG A 171 -5.82 10.04 18.90
CA ARG A 171 -5.66 9.30 20.17
C ARG A 171 -6.05 7.83 20.05
N THR A 172 -7.20 7.55 19.44
CA THR A 172 -7.81 6.21 19.28
C THR A 172 -8.41 6.06 17.87
N PRO A 173 -8.56 4.82 17.35
CA PRO A 173 -9.12 4.58 16.01
C PRO A 173 -10.65 4.72 16.00
N THR A 174 -11.18 5.92 16.21
CA THR A 174 -12.62 6.18 16.11
C THR A 174 -13.13 5.89 14.71
N SER A 175 -14.38 5.43 14.56
CA SER A 175 -14.97 5.09 13.26
C SER A 175 -14.85 6.22 12.23
N GLN A 176 -15.16 7.45 12.63
CA GLN A 176 -15.00 8.65 11.77
C GLN A 176 -13.56 8.86 11.29
N PHE A 177 -12.57 8.57 12.14
CA PHE A 177 -11.16 8.69 11.76
C PHE A 177 -10.77 7.62 10.76
N VAL A 178 -11.18 6.37 11.00
CA VAL A 178 -10.86 5.25 10.12
C VAL A 178 -11.52 5.42 8.75
N GLU A 179 -12.79 5.84 8.71
CA GLU A 179 -13.50 6.17 7.48
C GLU A 179 -12.81 7.27 6.68
N ARG A 180 -12.37 8.34 7.36
CA ARG A 180 -11.61 9.42 6.72
C ARG A 180 -10.28 8.93 6.16
N ILE A 181 -9.49 8.18 6.93
CA ILE A 181 -8.19 7.67 6.45
C ILE A 181 -8.38 6.66 5.31
N HIS A 182 -9.42 5.82 5.37
CA HIS A 182 -9.80 4.93 4.27
C HIS A 182 -10.10 5.73 3.00
N GLY A 183 -10.92 6.79 3.09
CA GLY A 183 -11.21 7.68 1.97
C GLY A 183 -9.96 8.39 1.42
N ASP A 184 -9.15 8.99 2.30
CA ASP A 184 -7.88 9.65 1.94
C ASP A 184 -6.91 8.66 1.24
N ALA A 185 -6.90 7.40 1.67
CA ALA A 185 -6.06 6.35 1.07
C ALA A 185 -6.60 5.84 -0.26
N ALA A 186 -7.93 5.66 -0.38
CA ALA A 186 -8.60 5.25 -1.60
C ALA A 186 -8.43 6.28 -2.73
N ASN A 187 -8.27 7.57 -2.40
CA ASN A 187 -7.83 8.62 -3.33
C ASN A 187 -8.68 8.67 -4.61
N ASP A 188 -10.00 8.67 -4.44
CA ASP A 188 -10.98 8.63 -5.53
C ASP A 188 -10.76 7.46 -6.53
N GLY A 189 -10.15 6.37 -6.07
CA GLY A 189 -9.84 5.18 -6.86
C GLY A 189 -8.52 5.26 -7.62
N VAL A 190 -7.69 6.28 -7.39
CA VAL A 190 -6.41 6.48 -8.08
C VAL A 190 -5.25 5.94 -7.25
N SER A 191 -4.45 5.04 -7.84
CA SER A 191 -3.35 4.39 -7.13
C SER A 191 -2.12 5.27 -6.92
N ASN A 192 -1.12 4.75 -6.20
CA ASN A 192 0.22 5.34 -6.11
C ASN A 192 0.93 5.49 -7.47
N LEU A 193 0.47 4.80 -8.52
CA LEU A 193 0.96 4.92 -9.90
C LEU A 193 0.10 5.84 -10.78
N GLY A 194 -0.92 6.49 -10.21
CA GLY A 194 -1.87 7.28 -11.00
C GLY A 194 -2.89 6.44 -11.78
N ILE A 195 -3.01 5.13 -11.48
CA ILE A 195 -3.93 4.22 -12.17
C ILE A 195 -5.33 4.31 -11.56
N SER A 196 -6.34 4.46 -12.40
CA SER A 196 -7.77 4.38 -12.04
C SER A 196 -8.47 3.35 -12.92
N LEU A 197 -9.47 2.68 -12.37
CA LEU A 197 -10.40 1.80 -13.12
C LEU A 197 -11.64 2.54 -13.62
N SER A 198 -11.77 3.82 -13.27
CA SER A 198 -12.85 4.70 -13.70
C SER A 198 -12.34 5.52 -14.89
N ASP A 199 -13.11 5.55 -15.98
CA ASP A 199 -12.85 6.40 -17.15
C ASP A 199 -12.87 7.90 -16.81
#